data_AF-A0AAE2Y9U3-F1
#
_entry.id   AF-A0AAE2Y9U3-F1
#
_cell.length_a   1.000
_cell.length_b   1.000
_cell.length_c   1.000
_cell.angle_alpha   90.00
_cell.angle_beta   90.00
_cell.angle_gamma   90.00
#
_symmetry.space_group_name_H-M   'P 1'
#
loop_
_entity.id
_entity.type
_entity.pdbx_description
1 polymer ?
#
loop_
_entity_poly.entity_id
_entity_poly.type
_entity_poly.pdbx_seq_one_letter_code
_entity_poly.pdbx_strand_id
1 'polypeptide(L)' 'MTKKGEKYKCEDCGIIVVVEDPCGCSACDIICCGEPMKKVETKKK' A
#
# COMPACT_ATOMS: atom_id res chain seq x y z
N MET A 1 8.03 8.19 -1.76
CA MET A 1 7.42 7.93 -3.07
C MET A 1 7.12 6.45 -3.16
N THR A 2 5.86 6.13 -3.38
CA THR A 2 5.37 4.77 -3.60
C THR A 2 5.84 4.28 -4.98
N LYS A 3 6.25 3.01 -5.10
CA LYS A 3 6.75 2.43 -6.36
C LYS A 3 5.74 1.45 -6.94
N LYS A 4 5.73 1.30 -8.27
CA LYS A 4 4.98 0.24 -8.94
C LYS A 4 5.37 -1.12 -8.35
N GLY A 5 4.36 -1.93 -8.05
CA GLY A 5 4.51 -3.25 -7.45
C GLY A 5 4.56 -3.26 -5.91
N GLU A 6 4.60 -2.10 -5.25
CA GLU A 6 4.44 -2.05 -3.79
C GLU A 6 3.04 -2.50 -3.39
N LYS A 7 2.97 -3.30 -2.33
CA LYS A 7 1.73 -3.89 -1.84
C LYS A 7 1.37 -3.28 -0.49
N TYR A 8 0.08 -3.05 -0.29
CA TYR A 8 -0.49 -2.56 0.96
C TYR A 8 -1.61 -3.48 1.40
N LYS A 9 -1.70 -3.74 2.70
CA LYS A 9 -2.70 -4.61 3.30
C LYS A 9 -3.50 -3.84 4.36
N CYS A 10 -4.82 -3.98 4.31
CA CYS A 10 -5.71 -3.60 5.40
C CYS A 10 -5.73 -4.76 6.42
N GLU A 11 -5.48 -4.46 7.69
CA GLU A 11 -5.45 -5.49 8.73
C GLU A 11 -6.84 -5.87 9.24
N ASP A 12 -7.85 -5.01 9.09
CA ASP A 12 -9.23 -5.30 9.50
C ASP A 12 -9.95 -6.24 8.55
N CYS A 13 -9.99 -5.90 7.25
CA CYS A 13 -10.74 -6.66 6.25
C CYS A 13 -9.87 -7.61 5.41
N GLY A 14 -8.55 -7.47 5.49
CA GLY A 14 -7.61 -8.33 4.76
C GLY A 14 -7.39 -7.98 3.29
N ILE A 15 -8.01 -6.91 2.76
CA ILE A 15 -7.78 -6.44 1.38
C ILE A 15 -6.30 -6.15 1.15
N ILE A 16 -5.79 -6.59 0.00
CA ILE A 16 -4.45 -6.28 -0.47
C ILE A 16 -4.54 -5.54 -1.80
N VAL A 17 -3.91 -4.38 -1.87
CA VAL A 17 -3.78 -3.59 -3.10
C VAL A 17 -2.33 -3.55 -3.55
N VAL A 18 -2.12 -3.42 -4.86
CA VAL A 18 -0.81 -3.24 -5.48
C VAL A 18 -0.80 -1.93 -6.24
N VAL A 19 0.32 -1.22 -6.17
CA VAL A 19 0.50 0.04 -6.89
C VAL A 19 0.81 -0.29 -8.34
N GLU A 20 -0.14 -0.04 -9.24
CA GLU A 20 0.07 -0.23 -10.69
C GLU A 20 0.69 1.00 -11.37
N ASP A 21 0.22 2.19 -11.01
CA ASP A 21 0.72 3.47 -11.51
C ASP A 21 0.88 4.47 -10.35
N PRO A 22 2.12 4.87 -10.01
CA PRO A 22 2.36 5.78 -8.89
C PRO A 22 2.03 7.23 -9.27
N CYS A 23 1.19 7.90 -8.45
CA CYS A 23 0.74 9.27 -8.72
C CYS A 23 1.84 10.35 -8.65
N GLY A 24 3.03 10.05 -8.11
CA GLY A 24 4.14 10.99 -7.99
C GLY A 24 4.01 12.03 -6.88
N CYS A 25 2.89 12.05 -6.14
CA CYS A 25 2.71 12.89 -4.97
C CYS A 25 3.71 12.53 -3.84
N SER A 26 3.86 13.44 -2.86
CA SER A 26 4.49 13.12 -1.57
C SER A 26 3.80 11.93 -0.89
N ALA A 27 4.35 11.41 0.21
CA ALA A 27 3.76 10.25 0.89
C ALA A 27 2.25 10.45 1.14
N CYS A 28 1.42 9.66 0.46
CA CYS A 28 -0.02 9.61 0.64
C CYS A 28 -0.34 8.28 1.33
N ASP A 29 -1.04 8.35 2.46
CA ASP A 29 -1.54 7.16 3.12
C ASP A 29 -2.74 6.61 2.34
N ILE A 30 -2.77 5.29 2.11
CA ILE A 30 -3.93 4.61 1.53
C ILE A 30 -4.82 4.20 2.70
N ILE A 31 -6.05 4.71 2.75
CA ILE A 31 -6.99 4.44 3.85
C ILE A 31 -7.97 3.34 3.42
N CYS A 32 -8.14 2.31 4.25
CA CYS A 32 -9.15 1.28 4.09
C CYS A 32 -9.75 0.97 5.48
N CYS A 33 -11.06 0.76 5.58
CA CYS A 33 -11.75 0.57 6.87
C CYS A 33 -11.59 1.74 7.87
N GLY A 34 -11.22 2.93 7.39
CA GLY A 34 -11.02 4.12 8.23
C GLY A 34 -9.60 4.24 8.82
N GLU A 35 -8.73 3.25 8.58
CA GLU A 35 -7.34 3.25 9.03
C GLU A 35 -6.34 3.24 7.86
N PRO A 36 -5.13 3.80 8.04
CA PRO A 36 -4.08 3.72 7.04
C PRO A 36 -3.60 2.27 6.86
N MET A 37 -3.61 1.80 5.62
CA MET A 37 -3.13 0.47 5.23
C MET A 37 -1.62 0.35 5.48
N LYS A 38 -1.17 -0.85 5.88
CA LYS A 38 0.24 -1.13 6.12
C LYS A 38 0.93 -1.67 4.87
N LYS A 39 2.15 -1.21 4.63
CA LYS A 39 2.99 -1.72 3.56
C LYS A 39 3.35 -3.18 3.83
N VAL A 40 3.16 -4.04 2.83
CA VAL A 40 3.60 -5.43 2.90
C VAL A 40 5.06 -5.48 2.48
N GLU A 41 5.96 -5.77 3.42
CA GLU A 41 7.37 -5.95 3.12
C GLU A 41 7.58 -7.25 2.33
N THR A 42 7.76 -7.15 1.02
CA THR A 42 8.34 -8.23 0.24
C THR A 42 9.84 -8.26 0.54
N LYS A 43 10.26 -9.11 1.47
CA LYS A 43 11.68 -9.46 1.59
C LYS A 43 12.14 -9.97 0.22
N LYS A 44 12.98 -9.20 -0.47
CA LYS A 44 13.74 -9.68 -1.64
C LYS A 44 14.58 -10.86 -1.14
N LYS A 45 14.17 -12.08 -1.48
CA LYS A 45 15.01 -13.26 -1.41
C LYS A 45 15.92 -13.28 -2.62
#